data_AF-A0A537G5U5-F1
#
_entry.id   AF-A0A537G5U5-F1
#
_cell.length_a   1.000
_cell.length_b   1.000
_cell.length_c   1.000
_cell.angle_alpha   90.00
_cell.angle_beta   90.00
_cell.angle_gamma   90.00
#
_symmetry.space_group_name_H-M   'P 1'
#
loop_
_entity.id
_entity.type
_entity.pdbx_description
1 polymer ?
#
loop_
_entity_poly.entity_id
_entity_poly.type
_entity_poly.pdbx_seq_one_letter_code
_entity_poly.pdbx_strand_id
1 'polypeptide(L)'
;MTVEKSEQEVLEGKLDMAIAEAETKTSKAIESITNKIEDSDKDLWAAAEATEFASLVYALTYSLEDSTVTTTRKDDEDTSTMVRDASQNLRRVQTLRKQLDKDSLLEGYKVLRGTTDSLRNAYLRITKIKTKPPPGS
;
A
#
# COMPACT_ATOMS: atom_id res chain seq x y z
N MET A 1 -5.68 -6.61 -37.70
CA MET A 1 -4.46 -6.98 -36.96
C MET A 1 -4.74 -6.81 -35.48
N THR A 2 -4.94 -7.89 -34.77
CA THR A 2 -4.94 -7.86 -33.30
C THR A 2 -3.47 -7.85 -32.89
N VAL A 3 -2.98 -6.74 -32.35
CA VAL A 3 -1.61 -6.68 -31.82
C VAL A 3 -1.62 -7.50 -30.54
N GLU A 4 -1.04 -8.69 -30.57
CA GLU A 4 -0.76 -9.46 -29.35
C GLU A 4 0.26 -8.67 -28.54
N LYS A 5 -0.17 -8.09 -27.42
CA LYS A 5 0.74 -7.46 -26.46
C LYS A 5 1.61 -8.53 -25.83
N SER A 6 2.88 -8.21 -25.60
CA SER A 6 3.75 -9.13 -24.86
C SER A 6 3.23 -9.34 -23.44
N GLU A 7 3.51 -10.49 -22.83
CA GLU A 7 3.13 -10.78 -21.45
C GLU A 7 3.62 -9.69 -20.48
N GLN A 8 4.85 -9.20 -20.70
CA GLN A 8 5.43 -8.10 -19.91
C GLN A 8 4.61 -6.81 -20.04
N GLU A 9 4.22 -6.41 -21.25
CA GLU A 9 3.39 -5.21 -21.46
C GLU A 9 2.02 -5.31 -20.77
N VAL A 10 1.44 -6.51 -20.73
CA VAL A 10 0.18 -6.77 -20.02
C VAL A 10 0.38 -6.65 -18.51
N LEU A 11 1.46 -7.21 -17.97
CA LEU A 11 1.79 -7.15 -16.55
C LEU A 11 2.13 -5.72 -16.09
N GLU A 12 2.86 -4.96 -16.89
CA GLU A 12 3.14 -3.54 -16.65
C GLU A 12 1.85 -2.71 -16.63
N GLY A 13 0.93 -2.94 -17.56
CA GLY A 13 -0.37 -2.26 -17.58
C GLY A 13 -1.26 -2.61 -16.38
N LYS A 14 -1.23 -3.88 -15.93
CA LYS A 14 -1.91 -4.29 -14.69
C LYS A 14 -1.28 -3.63 -13.46
N LEU A 15 0.04 -3.51 -13.44
CA LEU A 15 0.76 -2.86 -12.36
C LEU A 15 0.43 -1.37 -12.27
N ASP A 16 0.35 -0.68 -13.40
CA ASP A 16 -0.08 0.72 -13.45
C ASP A 16 -1.46 0.92 -12.82
N MET A 17 -2.42 0.08 -13.20
CA MET A 17 -3.77 0.13 -12.64
C MET A 17 -3.78 -0.18 -11.14
N ALA A 18 -3.03 -1.19 -10.69
CA ALA A 18 -2.99 -1.57 -9.28
C ALA A 18 -2.37 -0.48 -8.40
N ILE A 19 -1.29 0.16 -8.85
CA ILE A 19 -0.67 1.29 -8.12
C ILE A 19 -1.62 2.50 -8.09
N ALA A 20 -2.26 2.84 -9.21
CA ALA A 20 -3.20 3.96 -9.27
C ALA A 20 -4.42 3.73 -8.34
N GLU A 21 -4.91 2.49 -8.27
CA GLU A 21 -5.99 2.11 -7.35
C GLU A 21 -5.54 2.22 -5.89
N ALA A 22 -4.34 1.75 -5.56
CA ALA A 22 -3.75 1.89 -4.23
C ALA A 22 -3.59 3.37 -3.83
N GLU A 23 -3.14 4.24 -4.75
CA GLU A 23 -3.02 5.69 -4.52
C GLU A 23 -4.38 6.35 -4.27
N THR A 24 -5.39 5.99 -5.08
CA THR A 24 -6.76 6.51 -4.94
C THR A 24 -7.36 6.13 -3.59
N LYS A 25 -7.28 4.85 -3.22
CA LYS A 25 -7.82 4.35 -1.95
C LYS A 25 -7.05 4.89 -0.74
N THR A 26 -5.73 5.02 -0.84
CA THR A 26 -4.92 5.64 0.22
C THR A 26 -5.28 7.12 0.40
N SER A 27 -5.49 7.85 -0.69
CA SER A 27 -5.91 9.26 -0.63
C SER A 27 -7.29 9.41 0.04
N LYS A 28 -8.23 8.52 -0.29
CA LYS A 28 -9.53 8.45 0.39
C LYS A 28 -9.38 8.16 1.88
N ALA A 29 -8.53 7.20 2.26
CA ALA A 29 -8.26 6.89 3.66
C ALA A 29 -7.67 8.08 4.43
N ILE A 30 -6.77 8.86 3.81
CA ILE A 30 -6.24 10.12 4.40
C ILE A 30 -7.37 11.10 4.68
N GLU A 31 -8.26 11.31 3.71
CA GLU A 31 -9.41 12.20 3.85
C GLU A 31 -10.33 11.75 5.00
N SER A 32 -10.70 10.46 5.00
CA SER A 32 -11.58 9.89 6.02
C SER A 32 -11.00 9.97 7.44
N ILE A 33 -9.69 9.73 7.59
CA ILE A 33 -9.01 9.85 8.90
C ILE A 33 -8.91 11.32 9.33
N THR A 34 -8.54 12.21 8.41
CA THR A 34 -8.40 13.65 8.70
C THR A 34 -9.73 14.26 9.12
N ASN A 35 -10.81 13.89 8.44
CA ASN A 35 -12.16 14.40 8.69
C ASN A 35 -12.94 13.59 9.75
N LYS A 36 -12.32 12.57 10.37
CA LYS A 36 -12.92 11.69 11.39
C LYS A 36 -14.25 11.06 10.93
N ILE A 37 -14.28 10.58 9.69
CA ILE A 37 -15.46 9.91 9.12
C ILE A 37 -15.70 8.58 9.86
N GLU A 38 -16.96 8.28 10.16
CA GLU A 38 -17.41 7.13 10.97
C GLU A 38 -16.91 5.78 10.44
N ASP A 39 -16.76 5.67 9.12
CA ASP A 39 -16.31 4.48 8.37
C ASP A 39 -14.84 4.54 7.88
N SER A 40 -14.01 5.40 8.50
CA SER A 40 -12.60 5.55 8.12
C SER A 40 -11.77 4.26 8.19
N ASP A 41 -12.17 3.26 8.98
CA ASP A 41 -11.56 1.94 9.03
C ASP A 41 -11.80 1.11 7.76
N LYS A 42 -12.98 1.23 7.12
CA LYS A 42 -13.27 0.55 5.85
C LYS A 42 -12.41 1.10 4.72
N ASP A 43 -12.26 2.43 4.65
CA ASP A 43 -11.42 3.07 3.65
C ASP A 43 -9.95 2.71 3.84
N LEU A 44 -9.49 2.61 5.09
CA LEU A 44 -8.13 2.19 5.40
C LEU A 44 -7.89 0.71 5.06
N TRP A 45 -8.86 -0.17 5.33
CA TRP A 45 -8.78 -1.57 4.93
C TRP A 45 -8.69 -1.70 3.41
N ALA A 46 -9.55 -0.98 2.67
CA ALA A 46 -9.51 -0.98 1.22
C ALA A 46 -8.16 -0.50 0.67
N ALA A 47 -7.55 0.52 1.28
CA ALA A 47 -6.21 0.98 0.91
C ALA A 47 -5.14 -0.09 1.14
N ALA A 48 -5.22 -0.82 2.26
CA ALA A 48 -4.30 -1.91 2.56
C ALA A 48 -4.41 -3.05 1.53
N GLU A 49 -5.64 -3.48 1.21
CA GLU A 49 -5.89 -4.53 0.20
C GLU A 49 -5.39 -4.14 -1.19
N ALA A 50 -5.65 -2.90 -1.61
CA ALA A 50 -5.19 -2.43 -2.91
C ALA A 50 -3.65 -2.34 -2.99
N THR A 51 -3.00 -1.93 -1.90
CA THR A 51 -1.54 -1.89 -1.82
C THR A 51 -0.94 -3.31 -1.81
N GLU A 52 -1.57 -4.25 -1.11
CA GLU A 52 -1.18 -5.66 -1.16
C GLU A 52 -1.31 -6.23 -2.58
N PHE A 53 -2.44 -5.99 -3.24
CA PHE A 53 -2.63 -6.43 -4.62
C PHE A 53 -1.58 -5.83 -5.55
N ALA A 54 -1.29 -4.53 -5.42
CA ALA A 54 -0.21 -3.87 -6.16
C ALA A 54 1.14 -4.54 -5.87
N SER A 55 1.43 -4.95 -4.63
CA SER A 55 2.67 -5.65 -4.28
C SER A 55 2.80 -7.01 -4.96
N LEU A 56 1.70 -7.77 -5.05
CA LEU A 56 1.67 -9.07 -5.71
C LEU A 56 1.88 -8.93 -7.22
N VAL A 57 1.19 -7.96 -7.84
CA VAL A 57 1.37 -7.65 -9.26
C VAL A 57 2.80 -7.18 -9.51
N TYR A 58 3.38 -6.34 -8.65
CA TYR A 58 4.76 -5.85 -8.77
C TYR A 58 5.76 -7.01 -8.76
N ALA A 59 5.63 -7.92 -7.79
CA ALA A 59 6.50 -9.09 -7.69
C ALA A 59 6.38 -9.98 -8.94
N LEU A 60 5.16 -10.20 -9.43
CA LEU A 60 4.92 -10.96 -10.65
C LEU A 60 5.54 -10.30 -11.89
N THR A 61 5.33 -8.99 -12.06
CA THR A 61 5.84 -8.21 -13.21
C THR A 61 7.36 -8.23 -13.32
N TYR A 62 8.07 -8.34 -12.18
CA TYR A 62 9.54 -8.30 -12.15
C TYR A 62 10.21 -9.59 -11.67
N SER A 63 9.45 -10.69 -11.58
CA SER A 63 9.94 -11.99 -11.10
C SER A 63 10.69 -11.90 -9.76
N LEU A 64 10.14 -11.16 -8.79
CA LEU A 64 10.75 -10.96 -7.47
C LEU A 64 10.21 -11.99 -6.47
N GLU A 65 11.11 -12.55 -5.65
CA GLU A 65 10.74 -13.47 -4.58
C GLU A 65 10.33 -12.72 -3.30
N ASP A 66 9.29 -13.19 -2.61
CA ASP A 66 8.72 -12.60 -1.37
C ASP A 66 9.64 -12.75 -0.14
N SER A 67 10.81 -13.38 -0.29
CA SER A 67 11.68 -13.84 0.81
C SER A 67 12.47 -12.75 1.54
N THR A 68 12.24 -11.45 1.31
CA THR A 68 13.16 -10.39 1.78
C THR A 68 12.55 -9.17 2.46
N VAL A 69 11.23 -9.09 2.71
CA VAL A 69 10.67 -7.88 3.33
C VAL A 69 10.37 -8.10 4.81
N THR A 70 11.27 -7.62 5.67
CA THR A 70 10.99 -7.47 7.11
C THR A 70 10.54 -6.04 7.34
N THR A 71 9.27 -5.83 7.66
CA THR A 71 8.77 -4.49 8.01
C THR A 71 8.95 -4.26 9.50
N THR A 72 9.79 -3.29 9.87
CA THR A 72 9.90 -2.89 11.28
C THR A 72 8.67 -2.08 11.66
N ARG A 73 7.91 -2.57 12.63
CA ARG A 73 6.78 -1.85 13.20
C ARG A 73 7.30 -0.69 14.04
N LYS A 74 6.93 0.54 13.70
CA LYS A 74 7.14 1.70 14.56
C LYS A 74 5.93 1.88 15.47
N ASP A 75 6.10 1.53 16.74
CA ASP A 75 4.99 1.55 17.69
C ASP A 75 4.53 2.96 18.09
N ASP A 76 5.36 3.98 17.85
CA ASP A 76 5.12 5.35 18.32
C ASP A 76 4.52 6.32 17.28
N GLU A 77 4.46 5.94 15.99
CA GLU A 77 3.85 6.79 14.96
C GLU A 77 2.33 6.82 15.10
N ASP A 78 1.67 7.96 14.93
CA ASP A 78 0.21 8.04 14.94
C ASP A 78 -0.38 7.56 13.60
N THR A 79 -1.64 7.11 13.62
CA THR A 79 -2.35 6.60 12.44
C THR A 79 -2.35 7.59 11.27
N SER A 80 -2.43 8.91 11.51
CA SER A 80 -2.46 9.89 10.42
C SER A 80 -1.12 9.97 9.69
N THR A 81 -0.01 9.97 10.44
CA THR A 81 1.35 9.92 9.88
C THR A 81 1.56 8.66 9.05
N MET A 82 1.19 7.49 9.56
CA MET A 82 1.34 6.21 8.83
C MET A 82 0.68 6.21 7.45
N VAL A 83 -0.55 6.75 7.36
CA VAL A 83 -1.32 6.76 6.10
C VAL A 83 -0.80 7.84 5.14
N ARG A 84 -0.28 8.96 5.66
CA ARG A 84 0.41 9.97 4.82
C ARG A 84 1.71 9.42 4.25
N ASP A 85 2.50 8.73 5.06
CA ASP A 85 3.75 8.09 4.64
C ASP A 85 3.46 7.01 3.60
N ALA A 86 2.36 6.27 3.73
CA ALA A 86 1.92 5.31 2.72
C ALA A 86 1.69 5.97 1.35
N SER A 87 1.06 7.15 1.30
CA SER A 87 0.89 7.91 0.06
C SER A 87 2.23 8.36 -0.54
N GLN A 88 3.18 8.80 0.29
CA GLN A 88 4.53 9.17 -0.17
C GLN A 88 5.30 7.96 -0.71
N ASN A 89 5.18 6.81 -0.05
CA ASN A 89 5.81 5.57 -0.47
C ASN A 89 5.28 5.08 -1.82
N LEU A 90 3.98 5.17 -2.10
CA LEU A 90 3.42 4.80 -3.41
C LEU A 90 4.06 5.62 -4.56
N ARG A 91 4.26 6.93 -4.35
CA ARG A 91 4.98 7.79 -5.30
C ARG A 91 6.46 7.41 -5.43
N ARG A 92 7.08 7.04 -4.31
CA ARG A 92 8.46 6.54 -4.29
C ARG A 92 8.60 5.25 -5.11
N VAL A 93 7.65 4.32 -5.02
CA VAL A 93 7.62 3.08 -5.83
C VAL A 93 7.60 3.40 -7.32
N GLN A 94 6.78 4.36 -7.76
CA GLN A 94 6.77 4.80 -9.15
C GLN A 94 8.12 5.40 -9.59
N THR A 95 8.79 6.13 -8.71
CA THR A 95 10.11 6.72 -8.99
C THR A 95 11.19 5.65 -9.12
N LEU A 96 11.19 4.67 -8.23
CA LEU A 96 12.13 3.53 -8.26
C LEU A 96 11.90 2.66 -9.51
N ARG A 97 10.64 2.39 -9.84
CA ARG A 97 10.27 1.61 -11.04
C ARG A 97 10.81 2.19 -12.34
N LYS A 98 10.91 3.53 -12.46
CA LYS A 98 11.44 4.20 -13.66
C LYS A 98 12.95 3.96 -13.88
N GLN A 99 13.68 3.52 -12.87
CA GLN A 99 15.12 3.29 -12.98
C GLN A 99 15.42 1.96 -13.70
N LEU A 100 14.50 1.00 -13.66
CA LEU A 100 14.53 -0.29 -14.36
C LEU A 100 15.76 -1.17 -14.07
N ASP A 101 16.60 -0.81 -13.11
CA ASP A 101 17.66 -1.68 -12.59
C ASP A 101 17.12 -2.60 -11.48
N LYS A 102 17.77 -3.76 -11.31
CA LYS A 102 17.32 -4.81 -10.40
C LYS A 102 17.22 -4.33 -8.94
N ASP A 103 18.14 -3.49 -8.50
CA ASP A 103 18.18 -3.04 -7.11
C ASP A 103 17.05 -2.06 -6.82
N SER A 104 16.76 -1.15 -7.75
CA SER A 104 15.62 -0.23 -7.66
C SER A 104 14.28 -0.95 -7.71
N LEU A 105 14.13 -1.98 -8.55
CA LEU A 105 12.90 -2.79 -8.59
C LEU A 105 12.70 -3.54 -7.27
N LEU A 106 13.75 -4.13 -6.71
CA LEU A 106 13.68 -4.79 -5.42
C LEU A 106 13.36 -3.82 -4.28
N GLU A 107 13.95 -2.62 -4.28
CA GLU A 107 13.65 -1.58 -3.31
C GLU A 107 12.20 -1.08 -3.45
N GLY A 108 11.70 -0.92 -4.69
CA GLY A 108 10.31 -0.57 -4.96
C GLY A 108 9.35 -1.60 -4.36
N TYR A 109 9.65 -2.89 -4.55
CA TYR A 109 8.88 -3.97 -3.96
C TYR A 109 8.91 -3.95 -2.42
N LYS A 110 10.08 -3.76 -1.80
CA LYS A 110 10.22 -3.61 -0.34
C LYS A 110 9.41 -2.45 0.22
N VAL A 111 9.47 -1.29 -0.44
CA VAL A 111 8.68 -0.11 -0.05
C VAL A 111 7.18 -0.40 -0.13
N LEU A 112 6.74 -1.09 -1.18
CA LEU A 112 5.32 -1.41 -1.37
C LEU A 112 4.81 -2.38 -0.29
N ARG A 113 5.58 -3.42 0.04
CA ARG A 113 5.29 -4.36 1.13
C ARG A 113 5.30 -3.67 2.50
N GLY A 114 6.29 -2.81 2.77
CA GLY A 114 6.33 -1.93 3.94
C GLY A 114 5.08 -1.06 4.07
N THR A 115 4.59 -0.56 2.93
CA THR A 115 3.38 0.27 2.88
C THR A 115 2.13 -0.53 3.21
N THR A 116 1.99 -1.76 2.67
CA THR A 116 0.90 -2.68 3.02
C THR A 116 0.85 -2.92 4.53
N ASP A 117 1.98 -3.25 5.15
CA ASP A 117 2.02 -3.56 6.58
C ASP A 117 1.77 -2.32 7.44
N SER A 118 2.22 -1.14 7.01
CA SER A 118 1.88 0.13 7.67
C SER A 118 0.37 0.39 7.66
N LEU A 119 -0.29 0.27 6.49
CA LEU A 119 -1.73 0.46 6.36
C LEU A 119 -2.54 -0.55 7.19
N ARG A 120 -2.11 -1.82 7.22
CA ARG A 120 -2.72 -2.85 8.08
C ARG A 120 -2.56 -2.54 9.56
N ASN A 121 -1.37 -2.11 9.98
CA ASN A 121 -1.14 -1.73 11.38
C ASN A 121 -1.97 -0.50 11.77
N ALA A 122 -2.09 0.47 10.89
CA ALA A 122 -2.96 1.62 11.05
C ALA A 122 -4.43 1.16 11.24
N TYR A 123 -4.93 0.25 10.39
CA TYR A 123 -6.27 -0.34 10.50
C TYR A 123 -6.49 -1.06 11.84
N LEU A 124 -5.55 -1.90 12.26
CA LEU A 124 -5.62 -2.61 13.53
C LEU A 124 -5.65 -1.66 14.73
N ARG A 125 -5.01 -0.49 14.64
CA ARG A 125 -5.07 0.52 15.72
C ARG A 125 -6.45 1.15 15.84
N ILE A 126 -7.06 1.56 14.73
CA ILE A 126 -8.38 2.23 14.78
C ILE A 126 -9.47 1.26 15.22
N THR A 127 -9.41 0.01 14.77
CA THR A 127 -10.39 -1.03 15.15
C THR A 127 -10.26 -1.47 16.60
N LYS A 128 -9.02 -1.55 17.15
CA LYS A 128 -8.80 -1.77 18.59
C LYS A 128 -9.35 -0.62 19.45
N ILE A 129 -9.27 0.62 18.97
CA ILE A 129 -9.86 1.76 19.68
C ILE A 129 -11.39 1.65 19.70
N LYS A 130 -12.02 1.33 18.56
CA LYS A 130 -13.49 1.16 18.45
C LYS A 130 -14.04 0.04 19.35
N THR A 131 -13.26 -1.00 19.60
CA THR A 131 -13.67 -2.18 20.38
C THR A 131 -13.35 -2.09 21.87
N LYS A 132 -12.60 -1.08 22.32
CA LYS A 132 -12.30 -0.89 23.74
C LYS A 132 -13.54 -0.34 24.46
N PRO A 133 -14.07 -1.02 25.50
CA PRO A 133 -15.21 -0.50 26.26
C PRO A 133 -14.85 0.84 26.90
N PRO A 134 -15.82 1.76 27.04
CA PRO A 134 -15.57 3.04 27.69
C PRO A 134 -15.05 2.81 29.12
N PRO A 135 -14.07 3.61 29.60
CA PRO A 135 -13.59 3.46 30.95
C PRO A 135 -14.73 3.78 31.94
N GLY A 136 -15.25 2.74 32.60
CA GLY A 136 -16.29 2.84 33.63
C GLY A 136 -17.63 2.18 33.29
N SER A 137 -17.63 0.96 32.74
CA SER A 137 -18.82 0.08 32.76
C SER A 137 -18.82 -0.76 34.03
#